data_AF-A0A0G1B012-F1
#
_entry.id   AF-A0A0G1B012-F1
#
_cell.length_a   1.000
_cell.length_b   1.000
_cell.length_c   1.000
_cell.angle_alpha   90.00
_cell.angle_beta   90.00
_cell.angle_gamma   90.00
#
_symmetry.space_group_name_H-M   'P 1'
#
loop_
_entity.id
_entity.type
_entity.pdbx_description
1 polymer ?
#
loop_
_entity_poly.entity_id
_entity_poly.type
_entity_poly.pdbx_seq_one_letter_code
_entity_poly.pdbx_strand_id
1 'polypeptide(L)'
;MENFFRSIGEFFLELTQSIVIVISILLIVYLFFAQPHQVNGLSMYPTFDNGDYLFTDKISYRTGKPKRGDVVVFKAPEAAQCPTGTGCDFIKRVVGLPGETV
;
A
#
# COMPACT_ATOMS: atom_id res chain seq x y z
N MET A 1 -11.53 -8.03 47.98
CA MET A 1 -11.98 -8.47 46.64
C MET A 1 -12.27 -7.30 45.70
N GLU A 2 -12.82 -6.18 46.16
CA GLU A 2 -13.17 -5.02 45.30
C GLU A 2 -11.96 -4.37 44.58
N ASN A 3 -10.82 -4.23 45.26
CA ASN A 3 -9.61 -3.65 44.65
C ASN A 3 -9.05 -4.49 43.49
N PHE A 4 -9.27 -5.80 43.51
CA PHE A 4 -8.83 -6.71 42.46
C PHE A 4 -9.66 -6.51 41.18
N PHE A 5 -10.98 -6.41 41.30
CA PHE A 5 -11.86 -6.17 40.15
C PHE A 5 -11.64 -4.78 39.53
N ARG A 6 -11.37 -3.75 40.35
CA ARG A 6 -11.03 -2.42 39.84
C ARG A 6 -9.71 -2.42 39.08
N SER A 7 -8.67 -3.07 39.62
CA SER A 7 -7.37 -3.20 38.93
C SER A 7 -7.47 -3.96 37.61
N ILE A 8 -8.34 -4.97 37.53
CA ILE A 8 -8.60 -5.71 36.28
C ILE A 8 -9.29 -4.80 35.26
N GLY A 9 -10.27 -4.00 35.67
CA GLY A 9 -10.95 -3.04 34.79
C GLY A 9 -10.00 -2.01 34.19
N GLU A 10 -9.16 -1.39 35.01
CA GLU A 10 -8.14 -0.43 34.54
C GLU A 10 -7.18 -1.08 33.55
N PHE A 11 -6.71 -2.31 33.83
CA PHE A 11 -5.85 -3.05 32.91
C PHE A 11 -6.49 -3.27 31.53
N PHE A 12 -7.78 -3.64 31.49
CA PHE A 12 -8.48 -3.82 30.21
C PHE A 12 -8.71 -2.50 29.46
N LEU A 13 -8.93 -1.39 30.17
CA LEU A 13 -9.04 -0.06 29.57
C LEU A 13 -7.71 0.38 28.96
N GLU A 14 -6.60 0.24 29.69
CA GLU A 14 -5.25 0.55 29.19
C GLU A 14 -4.87 -0.30 27.97
N LEU A 15 -5.18 -1.60 28.00
CA LEU A 15 -4.97 -2.51 26.88
C LEU A 15 -5.78 -2.09 25.65
N THR A 16 -7.07 -1.79 25.85
CA THR A 16 -7.98 -1.37 24.79
C THR A 16 -7.53 -0.05 24.18
N GLN A 17 -7.20 0.94 25.02
CA GLN A 17 -6.68 2.23 24.58
C GLN A 17 -5.40 2.05 23.74
N SER A 18 -4.47 1.22 24.20
CA SER A 18 -3.22 0.96 23.49
C SER A 18 -3.46 0.32 22.12
N ILE A 19 -4.33 -0.69 22.04
CA ILE A 19 -4.70 -1.34 20.77
C ILE A 19 -5.35 -0.34 19.81
N VAL A 20 -6.28 0.48 20.31
CA VAL A 20 -6.97 1.49 19.49
C VAL A 20 -5.99 2.50 18.93
N ILE A 21 -5.02 2.97 19.72
CA ILE A 21 -4.00 3.91 19.26
C ILE A 21 -3.14 3.28 18.15
N VAL A 22 -2.66 2.05 18.36
CA VAL A 22 -1.84 1.34 17.35
C VAL A 22 -2.62 1.13 16.05
N ILE A 23 -3.85 0.64 16.13
CA ILE A 23 -4.70 0.44 14.96
C ILE A 23 -4.98 1.77 14.26
N SER A 24 -5.23 2.84 15.00
CA SER A 24 -5.48 4.17 14.42
C SER A 24 -4.28 4.68 13.63
N ILE A 25 -3.07 4.54 14.19
CA ILE A 25 -1.83 4.91 13.51
C ILE A 25 -1.64 4.06 12.25
N LEU A 26 -1.78 2.74 12.35
CA LEU A 26 -1.67 1.83 11.20
C LEU A 26 -2.70 2.16 10.12
N LEU A 27 -3.93 2.48 10.50
CA LEU A 27 -4.98 2.87 9.56
C LEU A 27 -4.63 4.18 8.84
N ILE A 28 -4.12 5.18 9.55
CA ILE A 28 -3.66 6.44 8.95
C ILE A 28 -2.52 6.18 7.96
N VAL A 29 -1.52 5.38 8.34
CA VAL A 29 -0.41 5.01 7.46
C VAL A 29 -0.93 4.28 6.21
N TYR A 30 -1.80 3.28 6.39
CA TYR A 30 -2.38 2.48 5.31
C TYR A 30 -3.21 3.33 4.33
N LEU A 31 -4.04 4.22 4.84
CA LEU A 31 -4.94 5.02 4.00
C LEU A 31 -4.19 6.12 3.25
N PHE A 32 -3.22 6.78 3.88
CA PHE A 32 -2.62 8.02 3.35
C PHE A 32 -1.19 7.88 2.84
N PHE A 33 -0.37 6.99 3.42
CA PHE A 33 1.08 6.96 3.19
C PHE A 33 1.50 5.78 2.32
N ALA A 34 1.21 4.55 2.75
CA ALA A 34 1.73 3.34 2.12
C ALA A 34 0.67 2.25 2.04
N GLN A 35 0.60 1.56 0.90
CA GLN A 35 -0.31 0.44 0.71
C GLN A 35 0.47 -0.82 0.29
N PRO A 36 0.29 -1.96 0.98
CA PRO A 36 0.85 -3.23 0.55
C PRO A 36 0.15 -3.71 -0.72
N HIS A 37 0.93 -4.18 -1.69
CA HIS A 37 0.48 -4.79 -2.92
C HIS A 37 1.24 -6.09 -3.15
N GLN A 38 0.55 -7.09 -3.68
CA GLN A 38 1.19 -8.31 -4.15
C GLN A 38 1.37 -8.24 -5.66
N VAL A 39 2.56 -8.61 -6.15
CA VAL A 39 2.86 -8.68 -7.58
C VAL A 39 2.25 -9.94 -8.15
N ASN A 40 1.37 -9.77 -9.14
CA ASN A 40 0.75 -10.85 -9.90
C ASN A 40 1.30 -10.88 -11.33
N GLY A 41 1.92 -12.00 -11.72
CA GLY A 41 2.54 -12.21 -13.02
C GLY A 41 4.04 -11.86 -13.07
N LEU A 42 4.65 -12.06 -14.23
CA LEU A 42 6.12 -11.98 -14.44
C LEU A 42 6.56 -10.74 -15.21
N SER A 43 5.67 -9.76 -15.40
CA SER A 43 5.94 -8.63 -16.30
C SER A 43 7.00 -7.64 -15.81
N MET A 44 7.40 -7.77 -14.54
CA MET A 44 8.47 -6.99 -13.91
C MET A 44 9.71 -7.85 -13.59
N TYR A 45 9.76 -9.11 -14.05
CA TYR A 45 10.94 -9.95 -13.91
C TYR A 45 12.13 -9.33 -14.67
N PRO A 46 13.37 -9.35 -14.12
CA PRO A 46 13.78 -9.95 -12.85
C PRO A 46 13.76 -8.96 -11.66
N THR A 47 13.17 -7.76 -11.82
CA THR A 47 13.12 -6.78 -10.72
C THR A 47 12.17 -7.24 -9.61
N PHE A 48 11.01 -7.77 -9.98
CA PHE A 48 10.03 -8.33 -9.05
C PHE A 48 9.52 -9.66 -9.57
N ASP A 49 9.44 -10.63 -8.68
CA ASP A 49 8.94 -11.96 -8.95
C ASP A 49 7.44 -12.05 -8.64
N ASN A 50 6.78 -13.05 -9.23
CA ASN A 50 5.37 -13.31 -8.95
C ASN A 50 5.21 -13.74 -7.48
N GLY A 51 4.35 -13.06 -6.74
CA GLY A 51 4.08 -13.31 -5.32
C GLY A 51 4.79 -12.34 -4.37
N ASP A 52 5.69 -11.49 -4.87
CA ASP A 52 6.37 -10.48 -4.06
C ASP A 52 5.37 -9.49 -3.43
N TYR A 53 5.62 -9.12 -2.16
CA TYR A 53 4.86 -8.10 -1.45
C TYR A 53 5.64 -6.79 -1.40
N LEU A 54 5.02 -5.72 -1.88
CA LEU A 54 5.61 -4.40 -2.01
C LEU A 54 4.79 -3.36 -1.25
N PHE A 55 5.45 -2.43 -0.58
CA PHE A 55 4.79 -1.21 -0.09
C PHE A 55 4.90 -0.11 -1.14
N THR A 56 3.76 0.36 -1.63
CA THR A 56 3.70 1.48 -2.58
C THR A 56 3.47 2.79 -1.84
N ASP A 57 4.31 3.78 -2.09
CA ASP A 57 4.10 5.14 -1.60
C ASP A 57 2.96 5.85 -2.35
N LYS A 58 2.05 6.47 -1.60
CA LYS A 58 0.88 7.22 -2.12
C LYS A 58 1.10 8.73 -2.15
N ILE A 59 2.26 9.21 -1.70
CA ILE A 59 2.53 10.64 -1.49
C ILE A 59 3.37 11.24 -2.62
N SER A 60 4.39 10.53 -3.12
CA SER A 60 5.37 11.07 -4.08
C SER A 60 4.74 11.75 -5.29
N TYR A 61 3.64 11.21 -5.82
CA TYR A 61 2.97 11.75 -7.01
C TYR A 61 1.75 12.64 -6.72
N ARG A 62 1.48 12.98 -5.46
CA ARG A 62 0.51 14.05 -5.13
C ARG A 62 1.08 15.44 -5.39
N THR A 63 2.40 15.59 -5.25
CA THR A 63 3.11 16.86 -5.40
C THR A 63 4.29 16.77 -6.38
N GLY A 64 4.86 15.59 -6.59
CA GLY A 64 5.93 15.34 -7.55
C GLY A 64 5.42 14.81 -8.90
N LYS A 65 6.31 14.79 -9.89
CA LYS A 65 6.08 14.16 -11.21
C LYS A 65 6.87 12.86 -11.34
N PRO A 66 6.36 11.85 -12.07
CA PRO A 66 7.11 10.65 -12.43
C PRO A 66 8.43 10.97 -13.10
N LYS A 67 9.46 10.22 -12.74
CA LYS A 67 10.79 10.28 -13.35
C LYS A 67 11.05 8.99 -14.13
N ARG A 68 11.91 9.11 -15.14
CA ARG A 68 12.39 7.96 -15.90
C ARG A 68 13.07 6.98 -14.95
N GLY A 69 12.71 5.69 -15.08
CA GLY A 69 13.20 4.62 -14.22
C GLY A 69 12.35 4.32 -12.99
N ASP A 70 11.43 5.22 -12.60
CA ASP A 70 10.51 4.98 -11.48
C ASP A 70 9.67 3.72 -11.74
N VAL A 71 9.44 2.93 -10.68
CA VAL A 71 8.44 1.85 -10.72
C VAL A 71 7.18 2.39 -10.08
N VAL A 72 6.09 2.38 -10.85
CA VAL A 72 4.83 2.98 -10.45
C VAL A 72 3.70 1.96 -10.48
N VAL A 73 2.77 2.13 -9.54
CA VAL A 73 1.49 1.43 -9.55
C VAL A 73 0.41 2.40 -9.99
N PHE A 74 -0.37 2.02 -11.00
CA PHE A 74 -1.42 2.87 -11.56
C PHE A 74 -2.62 2.04 -11.98
N LYS A 75 -3.78 2.69 -12.06
CA LYS A 75 -5.01 2.05 -12.53
C LYS A 75 -4.83 1.61 -13.99
N ALA A 76 -5.09 0.35 -14.26
CA ALA A 76 -5.06 -0.20 -15.60
C ALA A 76 -6.04 0.57 -16.50
N PRO A 77 -5.67 0.88 -17.76
CA PRO A 77 -6.57 1.53 -18.69
C PRO A 77 -7.76 0.60 -19.00
N GLU A 78 -8.93 1.17 -19.30
CA GLU A 78 -10.16 0.40 -19.54
C GLU A 78 -10.01 -0.66 -20.65
N ALA A 79 -9.19 -0.36 -21.66
CA ALA A 79 -8.90 -1.28 -22.75
C ALA A 79 -8.11 -2.53 -22.33
N ALA A 80 -7.44 -2.53 -21.17
CA ALA A 80 -6.56 -3.62 -20.74
C ALA A 80 -7.30 -4.86 -20.19
N GLN A 81 -8.65 -4.88 -20.21
CA GLN A 81 -9.50 -6.04 -19.87
C GLN A 81 -8.95 -6.85 -18.70
N CYS A 82 -9.01 -6.28 -17.49
CA CYS A 82 -8.42 -6.89 -16.31
C CYS A 82 -9.09 -8.25 -15.99
N PRO A 83 -8.31 -9.32 -15.71
CA PRO A 83 -8.86 -10.58 -15.22
C PRO A 83 -9.66 -10.37 -13.94
N THR A 84 -10.87 -10.92 -13.89
CA THR A 84 -11.77 -10.85 -12.73
C THR A 84 -11.03 -11.35 -11.48
N GLY A 85 -10.93 -10.50 -10.46
CA GLY A 85 -10.31 -10.83 -9.17
C GLY A 85 -8.86 -10.39 -8.96
N THR A 86 -8.20 -9.77 -9.95
CA THR A 86 -6.78 -9.34 -9.80
C THR A 86 -6.59 -7.90 -9.31
N GLY A 87 -7.66 -7.11 -9.22
CA GLY A 87 -7.59 -5.68 -8.92
C GLY A 87 -7.01 -4.91 -10.11
N CYS A 88 -7.68 -3.84 -10.54
CA CYS A 88 -7.34 -3.12 -11.77
C CYS A 88 -6.09 -2.22 -11.63
N ASP A 89 -5.05 -2.67 -10.95
CA ASP A 89 -3.80 -1.93 -10.72
C ASP A 89 -2.62 -2.64 -11.39
N PHE A 90 -1.83 -1.89 -12.16
CA PHE A 90 -0.63 -2.37 -12.82
C PHE A 90 0.63 -1.77 -12.21
N ILE A 91 1.66 -2.61 -12.03
CA ILE A 91 3.01 -2.20 -11.68
C ILE A 91 3.89 -2.21 -12.93
N LYS A 92 4.50 -1.07 -13.28
CA LYS A 92 5.40 -0.93 -14.44
C LYS A 92 6.53 0.06 -14.15
N ARG A 93 7.59 -0.02 -14.96
CA ARG A 93 8.68 0.96 -14.97
C ARG A 93 8.41 2.08 -15.99
N VAL A 94 8.63 3.32 -15.59
CA VAL A 94 8.54 4.50 -16.46
C VAL A 94 9.74 4.51 -17.41
N VAL A 95 9.48 4.29 -18.71
CA VAL A 95 10.49 4.29 -19.78
C VAL A 95 10.37 5.46 -20.75
N GLY A 96 9.35 6.31 -20.58
CA GLY A 96 9.13 7.50 -21.39
C GLY A 96 8.37 8.55 -20.59
N LEU A 97 8.77 9.80 -20.74
CA LEU A 97 8.14 10.98 -20.16
C LEU A 97 7.47 11.81 -21.27
N PRO A 98 6.50 12.68 -20.92
CA PRO A 98 5.83 13.52 -21.90
C PRO A 98 6.83 14.35 -22.72
N GLY A 99 6.73 14.26 -24.05
CA GLY A 99 7.61 14.97 -24.99
C GLY A 99 8.82 14.17 -25.48
N GLU A 100 9.05 12.96 -24.97
CA GLU A 100 10.10 12.07 -25.45
C GLU A 100 9.61 11.16 -26.58
N THR A 101 10.52 10.79 -27.49
CA THR A 101 10.34 9.65 -28.40
C THR A 101 11.16 8.48 -27.86
N VAL A 102 10.52 7.31 -27.73
CA VAL A 102 11.08 6.10 -27.13
C VAL A 102 11.15 5.00 -28.18
#